data_AF-A0A7C5VEY0-F1
#
_entry.id   AF-A0A7C5VEY0-F1
#
_cell.length_a   1.000
_cell.length_b   1.000
_cell.length_c   1.000
_cell.angle_alpha   90.00
_cell.angle_beta   90.00
_cell.angle_gamma   90.00
#
_symmetry.space_group_name_H-M   'P 1'
#
loop_
_entity.id
_entity.type
_entity.pdbx_description
1 polymer ?
#
loop_
_entity_poly.entity_id
_entity_poly.type
_entity_poly.pdbx_seq_one_letter_code
_entity_poly.pdbx_strand_id
1 'polypeptide(L)' 'MAKERLRVLKLWDALRKKGTSSFEAAGLLGVPRSTLYRWKKRLEEEGPRGLESKSRRP' A
#
# COMPACT_ATOMS: atom_id res chain seq x y z
N MET A 1 -1.92 -4.78 10.36
CA MET A 1 -1.99 -6.21 9.92
C MET A 1 -1.99 -6.34 8.39
N ALA A 2 -1.69 -7.50 7.78
CA ALA A 2 -1.65 -7.66 6.30
C ALA A 2 -2.98 -7.27 5.59
N LYS A 3 -4.11 -7.64 6.20
CA LYS A 3 -5.47 -7.26 5.73
C LYS A 3 -5.67 -5.74 5.66
N GLU A 4 -5.13 -5.01 6.62
CA GLU A 4 -5.24 -3.55 6.69
C GLU A 4 -4.42 -2.88 5.58
N ARG A 5 -3.18 -3.34 5.36
CA ARG A 5 -2.34 -2.88 4.25
C ARG A 5 -2.98 -3.14 2.89
N LEU A 6 -3.66 -4.28 2.75
CA LEU A 6 -4.43 -4.58 1.54
C LEU A 6 -5.61 -3.61 1.36
N ARG A 7 -6.34 -3.28 2.44
CA ARG A 7 -7.42 -2.28 2.39
C ARG A 7 -6.89 -0.91 1.97
N VAL A 8 -5.76 -0.49 2.53
CA VAL A 8 -5.10 0.78 2.17
C VAL A 8 -4.72 0.78 0.68
N LEU A 9 -4.12 -0.29 0.16
CA LEU A 9 -3.78 -0.39 -1.27
C LEU A 9 -5.01 -0.33 -2.17
N LYS A 10 -6.12 -0.98 -1.80
CA LYS A 10 -7.37 -0.91 -2.55
C LYS A 10 -7.97 0.50 -2.54
N LEU A 11 -7.93 1.18 -1.40
CA LEU A 11 -8.43 2.55 -1.27
C LEU A 11 -7.56 3.53 -2.07
N TRP A 12 -6.24 3.34 -2.04
CA TRP A 12 -5.29 4.10 -2.86
C TRP A 12 -5.55 3.93 -4.36
N ASP A 13 -5.78 2.70 -4.82
CA ASP A 13 -6.11 2.43 -6.23
C ASP A 13 -7.45 3.06 -6.64
N ALA A 14 -8.46 2.98 -5.76
CA ALA A 14 -9.76 3.62 -5.99
C ALA A 14 -9.68 5.15 -6.10
N LEU A 15 -8.88 5.80 -5.24
CA LEU A 15 -8.63 7.25 -5.33
C LEU A 15 -7.96 7.60 -6.67
N ARG A 16 -6.95 6.83 -7.08
CA ARG A 16 -6.27 7.04 -8.37
C ARG A 16 -7.18 6.86 -9.56
N LYS A 17 -8.09 5.88 -9.53
CA LYS A 17 -9.12 5.66 -10.57
C LYS A 17 -10.11 6.82 -10.68
N LYS A 18 -10.33 7.57 -9.59
CA LYS A 18 -11.13 8.79 -9.58
C LYS A 18 -10.37 10.04 -10.05
N GLY A 19 -9.11 9.91 -10.46
CA GLY A 19 -8.28 11.02 -10.94
C GLY A 19 -7.39 11.65 -9.87
N THR A 20 -7.45 11.21 -8.62
CA THR A 20 -6.56 11.72 -7.56
C THR A 20 -5.11 11.33 -7.85
N SER A 21 -4.19 12.28 -7.72
CA SER A 21 -2.78 12.01 -7.94
C SER A 21 -2.26 10.99 -6.91
N SER A 22 -1.24 10.22 -7.29
CA SER A 22 -0.63 9.26 -6.36
C SER A 22 -0.05 9.92 -5.11
N PHE A 23 0.37 11.19 -5.18
CA PHE A 23 0.93 11.94 -4.06
C PHE A 23 -0.17 12.37 -3.10
N GLU A 24 -1.23 12.97 -3.62
CA GLU A 24 -2.39 13.41 -2.84
C GLU A 24 -3.11 12.22 -2.20
N ALA A 25 -3.34 11.13 -2.94
CA ALA A 25 -3.94 9.93 -2.40
C ALA A 25 -3.10 9.30 -1.27
N ALA A 26 -1.77 9.38 -1.35
CA ALA A 26 -0.89 8.92 -0.28
C ALA A 26 -1.02 9.81 0.97
N GLY A 27 -1.11 11.14 0.78
CA GLY A 27 -1.38 12.11 1.84
C GLY A 27 -2.70 11.85 2.56
N LEU A 28 -3.79 11.64 1.81
CA LEU A 28 -5.12 11.33 2.36
C LEU A 28 -5.15 10.04 3.18
N LEU A 29 -4.30 9.07 2.84
CA LEU A 29 -4.22 7.78 3.54
C LEU A 29 -3.24 7.79 4.70
N GLY A 30 -2.48 8.87 4.91
CA GLY A 30 -1.45 8.96 5.95
C GLY A 30 -0.30 7.96 5.77
N VAL A 31 -0.11 7.42 4.56
CA VAL A 31 0.95 6.43 4.26
C VAL A 31 1.89 7.02 3.21
N PRO A 32 3.22 7.03 3.45
CA PRO A 32 4.17 7.53 2.46
C PRO A 32 4.01 6.80 1.12
N ARG A 33 4.05 7.57 0.03
CA ARG A 33 3.95 7.03 -1.34
C ARG A 33 4.91 5.87 -1.57
N SER A 34 6.17 6.02 -1.14
CA SER A 34 7.20 4.97 -1.25
C SER A 34 6.80 3.66 -0.57
N THR A 35 6.11 3.72 0.58
CA THR A 35 5.59 2.55 1.30
C THR A 35 4.48 1.87 0.51
N LEU A 36 3.55 2.63 -0.08
CA LEU A 36 2.47 2.09 -0.91
C LEU A 36 3.02 1.36 -2.15
N TYR A 37 4.02 1.93 -2.83
CA TYR A 37 4.68 1.26 -3.95
C TYR A 37 5.41 -0.01 -3.54
N ARG A 38 6.13 0.00 -2.40
CA ARG A 38 6.78 -1.21 -1.87
C ARG A 38 5.77 -2.30 -1.53
N TRP A 39 4.65 -1.95 -0.91
CA TRP A 39 3.59 -2.90 -0.62
C TRP A 39 2.94 -3.43 -1.88
N LYS A 40 2.66 -2.57 -2.87
CA LYS A 40 2.12 -2.98 -4.17
C LYS A 40 3.05 -3.99 -4.86
N LYS A 41 4.34 -3.69 -4.95
CA LYS A 41 5.35 -4.59 -5.53
C LYS A 41 5.37 -5.95 -4.82
N ARG A 42 5.39 -5.96 -3.48
CA ARG A 42 5.36 -7.21 -2.69
C ARG A 42 4.05 -7.98 -2.85
N LEU A 43 2.93 -7.29 -3.02
CA LEU A 43 1.65 -7.93 -3.28
C LEU A 43 1.64 -8.61 -4.66
N GLU A 44 2.27 -8.00 -5.66
CA GLU A 44 2.42 -8.57 -7.01
C GLU A 44 3.39 -9.77 -7.03
N GLU A 45 4.48 -9.71 -6.25
CA GLU A 45 5.52 -10.76 -6.22
C GLU A 45 5.17 -11.94 -5.27
N GLU A 46 4.69 -11.64 -4.07
CA GLU A 46 4.51 -12.63 -2.99
C GLU A 46 3.03 -12.84 -2.62
N GLY A 47 2.10 -12.20 -3.34
CA GLY A 47 0.69 -12.22 -3.00
C GLY A 47 0.37 -11.56 -1.64
N PRO A 48 -0.77 -11.88 -1.01
CA PRO A 48 -1.17 -11.29 0.27
C PRO A 48 -0.15 -11.48 1.41
N ARG A 49 0.70 -12.51 1.35
CA ARG A 49 1.76 -12.78 2.33
C ARG A 49 2.86 -11.71 2.28
N GLY A 50 3.13 -11.11 1.13
CA GLY A 50 4.09 -10.01 0.98
C GLY A 50 3.72 -8.74 1.76
N LEU A 51 2.46 -8.63 2.18
CA LEU A 51 1.96 -7.53 3.02
C LEU A 51 2.09 -7.82 4.52
N GLU A 52 2.57 -8.99 4.94
CA GLU A 52 2.81 -9.25 6.35
C GLU A 52 3.93 -8.36 6.91
N SER A 53 3.88 -8.08 8.20
CA SER A 53 4.95 -7.37 8.88
C SER A 53 6.16 -8.29 8.94
N LYS A 54 7.06 -8.21 7.96
CA LYS A 54 8.39 -8.81 8.11
C LYS A 54 9.07 -8.10 9.28
N SER A 55 9.24 -8.83 10.37
CA SER A 55 9.96 -8.36 11.56
C SER A 55 11.33 -7.88 11.11
N ARG A 56 11.65 -6.61 11.33
CA ARG A 56 13.02 -6.11 11.21
C ARG A 56 13.76 -6.69 12.41
N ARG A 57 14.38 -7.86 12.26
CA ARG A 57 15.34 -8.29 13.28
C ARG A 57 16.52 -7.31 13.25
N PRO A 58 17.00 -6.86 14.44
CA PRO A 58 18.14 -5.96 14.56
C PRO A 58 19.43 -6.62 14.07
#